data_AF-A0A1C5N8P2-F1
#
_entry.id   AF-A0A1C5N8P2-F1
#
_cell.length_a   1.000
_cell.length_b   1.000
_cell.length_c   1.000
_cell.angle_alpha   90.00
_cell.angle_beta   90.00
_cell.angle_gamma   90.00
#
_symmetry.space_group_name_H-M   'P 1'
#
loop_
_entity.id
_entity.type
_entity.pdbx_description
1 polymer ?
#
loop_
_entity_poly.entity_id
_entity_poly.type
_entity_poly.pdbx_seq_one_letter_code
_entity_poly.pdbx_strand_id
1 'polypeptide(L)'
;MSVATEISRIQTARNTIRAKAVELGIGTSVDTLDKLATEIEGIENRGAVSAQVQEGDTYTIPKGYHNGSGTVSGVAGGGNYNLQSKSVTPTKVQQNVTPDPGYYGLSDVTVAPIPDSYQDVSAVTTTVADVLTGKVFVDKTGKVSTGTMPNNGAANKTLTVEEPSYTIPKGYHAGTGKVQIVPETKTVTPTKSEQTVEATEGKVLSSVTVGAIPEEFVDTTDATAEAGQILDGETAYVGGSKVTGTMPDNGAVTQTLTVAAPSYTIPSGHHDGTGTVSITLEEKTATPSKSAQTIAPTTGKVLSKVTVGAIPAAYQDVSGVTAAAADVLTGKKIVDAEGTLISGSMANNGAVSGTIDGLTTTSYSVPAGYTSGGSVSLTSDIEEALAAI
;
A
#
# COMPACT_ATOMS: atom_id res chain seq x y z
N MET A 1 43.52 -62.22 -115.42
CA MET A 1 42.17 -61.62 -115.43
C MET A 1 41.24 -62.54 -116.19
N SER A 2 40.06 -62.84 -115.66
CA SER A 2 39.05 -63.59 -116.41
C SER A 2 38.25 -62.64 -117.31
N VAL A 3 37.74 -63.16 -118.43
CA VAL A 3 36.85 -62.40 -119.32
C VAL A 3 35.63 -61.85 -118.55
N ALA A 4 35.11 -62.61 -117.58
CA ALA A 4 33.98 -62.18 -116.76
C ALA A 4 34.29 -60.96 -115.87
N THR A 5 35.48 -60.91 -115.26
CA THR A 5 35.92 -59.74 -114.48
C THR A 5 36.04 -58.50 -115.36
N GLU A 6 36.54 -58.66 -116.59
CA GLU A 6 36.70 -57.53 -117.51
C GLU A 6 35.37 -57.01 -118.05
N ILE A 7 34.41 -57.90 -118.33
CA ILE A 7 33.03 -57.52 -118.69
C ILE A 7 32.40 -56.70 -117.56
N SER A 8 32.47 -57.16 -116.31
CA SER A 8 31.88 -56.44 -115.17
C SER A 8 32.51 -55.05 -114.98
N ARG A 9 33.83 -54.92 -115.16
CA ARG A 9 34.55 -53.65 -115.13
C ARG A 9 34.06 -52.68 -116.21
N ILE A 10 33.92 -53.16 -117.46
CA ILE A 10 33.43 -52.34 -118.58
C ILE A 10 31.97 -51.93 -118.38
N GLN A 11 31.13 -52.81 -117.84
CA GLN A 11 29.73 -52.50 -117.54
C GLN A 11 29.63 -51.39 -116.48
N THR A 12 30.47 -51.46 -115.45
CA THR A 12 30.57 -50.43 -114.40
C THR A 12 31.02 -49.10 -114.99
N ALA A 13 32.12 -49.11 -115.76
CA ALA A 13 32.64 -47.89 -116.39
C ALA A 13 31.61 -47.22 -117.33
N ARG A 14 30.92 -48.02 -118.15
CA ARG A 14 29.81 -47.54 -118.98
C ARG A 14 28.70 -46.92 -118.14
N ASN A 15 28.28 -47.58 -117.06
CA ASN A 15 27.18 -47.09 -116.23
C ASN A 15 27.56 -45.77 -115.55
N THR A 16 28.81 -45.63 -115.09
CA THR A 16 29.35 -44.37 -114.56
C THR A 16 29.34 -43.25 -115.61
N ILE A 17 29.82 -43.53 -116.82
CA ILE A 17 29.85 -42.54 -117.91
C ILE A 17 28.41 -42.12 -118.28
N ARG A 18 27.49 -43.08 -118.42
CA ARG A 18 26.07 -42.80 -118.70
C ARG A 18 25.44 -41.96 -117.59
N ALA A 19 25.64 -42.34 -116.32
CA ALA A 19 25.08 -41.59 -115.19
C ALA A 19 25.58 -40.14 -115.20
N LYS A 20 26.87 -39.92 -115.49
CA LYS A 20 27.43 -38.57 -115.56
C LYS A 20 26.90 -37.77 -116.76
N ALA A 21 26.72 -38.40 -117.91
CA ALA A 21 26.13 -37.73 -119.08
C ALA A 21 24.69 -37.27 -118.82
N VAL A 22 23.90 -38.07 -118.10
CA VAL A 22 22.53 -37.68 -117.68
C VAL A 22 22.57 -36.53 -116.67
N GLU A 23 23.46 -36.60 -115.68
CA GLU A 23 23.63 -35.53 -114.68
C GLU A 23 23.98 -34.18 -115.31
N LEU A 24 24.83 -34.19 -116.35
CA LEU A 24 25.22 -32.99 -117.09
C LEU A 24 24.17 -32.56 -118.13
N GLY A 25 23.01 -33.23 -118.20
CA GLY A 25 21.92 -32.92 -119.12
C GLY A 25 22.24 -33.20 -120.60
N ILE A 26 23.24 -34.03 -120.88
CA ILE A 26 23.70 -34.38 -122.24
C ILE A 26 22.77 -35.43 -122.87
N GLY A 27 22.10 -36.24 -122.07
CA GLY A 27 21.13 -37.23 -122.55
C GLY A 27 20.26 -37.79 -121.43
N THR A 28 19.49 -38.85 -121.73
CA THR A 28 18.53 -39.48 -120.80
C THR A 28 19.00 -40.87 -120.32
N SER A 29 18.40 -41.37 -119.24
CA SER A 29 18.79 -42.64 -118.60
C SER A 29 18.57 -43.88 -119.48
N VAL A 30 17.77 -43.76 -120.55
CA VAL A 30 17.47 -44.84 -121.50
C VAL A 30 18.33 -44.78 -122.77
N ASP A 31 19.14 -43.74 -122.96
CA ASP A 31 19.93 -43.58 -124.17
C ASP A 31 21.07 -44.60 -124.28
N THR A 32 21.27 -45.12 -125.50
CA THR A 32 22.39 -46.00 -125.83
C THR A 32 23.70 -45.22 -125.75
N LEU A 33 24.81 -45.94 -125.56
CA LEU A 33 26.13 -45.30 -125.52
C LEU A 33 26.43 -44.55 -126.83
N ASP A 34 25.99 -45.07 -127.97
CA ASP A 34 26.21 -44.45 -129.27
C ASP A 34 25.50 -43.10 -129.36
N LYS A 35 24.26 -43.01 -128.85
CA LYS A 35 23.51 -41.76 -128.82
C LYS A 35 24.16 -40.73 -127.87
N LEU A 36 24.60 -41.17 -126.69
CA LEU A 36 25.32 -40.30 -125.76
C LEU A 36 26.65 -39.81 -126.35
N ALA A 37 27.35 -40.65 -127.11
CA ALA A 37 28.58 -40.26 -127.78
C ALA A 37 28.33 -39.16 -128.83
N THR A 38 27.27 -39.27 -129.63
CA THR A 38 26.87 -38.21 -130.59
C THR A 38 26.53 -36.90 -129.88
N GLU A 39 25.78 -36.94 -128.78
CA GLU A 39 25.43 -35.73 -128.02
C GLU A 39 26.67 -35.09 -127.39
N ILE A 40 27.61 -35.90 -126.87
CA ILE A 40 28.89 -35.40 -126.33
C ILE A 40 29.73 -34.75 -127.44
N GLU A 41 29.79 -35.36 -128.63
CA GLU A 41 30.49 -34.81 -129.80
C GLU A 41 29.87 -33.49 -130.27
N GLY A 42 28.55 -33.32 -130.09
CA GLY A 42 27.82 -32.09 -130.40
C GLY A 42 28.03 -30.92 -129.42
N ILE A 43 28.73 -31.13 -128.30
CA ILE A 43 28.99 -30.04 -127.33
C ILE A 43 30.07 -29.11 -127.88
N GLU A 44 29.67 -27.93 -128.33
CA GLU A 44 30.61 -26.88 -128.73
C GLU A 44 31.48 -26.44 -127.55
N ASN A 45 32.79 -26.41 -127.77
CA ASN A 45 33.73 -25.85 -126.80
C ASN A 45 33.78 -24.32 -126.92
N ARG A 46 33.19 -23.62 -125.94
CA ARG A 46 33.14 -22.15 -125.85
C ARG A 46 34.34 -21.55 -125.11
N GLY A 47 35.23 -22.38 -124.54
CA GLY A 47 36.44 -21.91 -123.86
C GLY A 47 36.13 -20.97 -122.70
N ALA A 48 36.89 -19.86 -122.60
CA ALA A 48 36.71 -18.82 -121.60
C ALA A 48 35.79 -17.71 -122.15
N VAL A 49 34.60 -17.57 -121.60
CA VAL A 49 33.65 -16.52 -121.99
C VAL A 49 33.76 -15.33 -121.05
N SER A 50 34.20 -14.18 -121.58
CA SER A 50 34.28 -12.92 -120.85
C SER A 50 33.46 -11.82 -121.50
N ALA A 51 32.86 -10.97 -120.68
CA ALA A 51 32.09 -9.81 -121.12
C ALA A 51 32.25 -8.64 -120.14
N GLN A 52 32.05 -7.42 -120.64
CA GLN A 52 31.86 -6.25 -119.79
C GLN A 52 30.40 -5.80 -119.93
N VAL A 53 29.77 -5.48 -118.81
CA VAL A 53 28.37 -5.06 -118.74
C VAL A 53 28.26 -3.74 -117.97
N GLN A 54 27.35 -2.86 -118.39
CA GLN A 54 27.00 -1.64 -117.65
C GLN A 54 25.72 -1.83 -116.83
N GLU A 55 25.40 -0.86 -115.97
CA GLU A 55 24.21 -0.91 -115.12
C GLU A 55 22.93 -0.91 -115.98
N GLY A 56 22.19 -2.02 -115.94
CA GLY A 56 21.00 -2.27 -116.77
C GLY A 56 21.21 -3.20 -117.97
N ASP A 57 22.46 -3.55 -118.31
CA ASP A 57 22.75 -4.46 -119.43
C ASP A 57 22.54 -5.94 -119.06
N THR A 58 22.15 -6.76 -120.05
CA THR A 58 22.08 -8.22 -119.92
C THR A 58 23.01 -8.90 -120.92
N TYR A 59 23.92 -9.74 -120.42
CA TYR A 59 24.79 -10.60 -121.25
C TYR A 59 24.32 -12.06 -121.19
N THR A 60 23.93 -12.62 -122.35
CA THR A 60 23.50 -14.02 -122.46
C THR A 60 24.70 -14.92 -122.73
N ILE A 61 25.00 -15.84 -121.80
CA ILE A 61 26.10 -16.79 -121.94
C ILE A 61 25.75 -17.85 -123.01
N PRO A 62 26.58 -18.05 -124.05
CA PRO A 62 26.30 -19.04 -125.10
C PRO A 62 26.23 -20.48 -124.58
N LYS A 63 25.38 -21.33 -125.18
CA LYS A 63 25.32 -22.78 -124.88
C LYS A 63 26.61 -23.47 -125.35
N GLY A 64 27.13 -24.41 -124.54
CA GLY A 64 28.34 -25.19 -124.82
C GLY A 64 29.16 -25.47 -123.55
N TYR A 65 30.34 -26.09 -123.72
CA TYR A 65 31.30 -26.28 -122.64
C TYR A 65 32.11 -24.99 -122.40
N HIS A 66 32.17 -24.54 -121.15
CA HIS A 66 33.00 -23.42 -120.72
C HIS A 66 34.11 -23.93 -119.80
N ASN A 67 35.33 -23.42 -119.96
CA ASN A 67 36.51 -23.91 -119.24
C ASN A 67 36.66 -23.34 -117.81
N GLY A 68 35.70 -22.54 -117.35
CA GLY A 68 35.68 -21.95 -116.01
C GLY A 68 36.62 -20.76 -115.78
N SER A 69 37.36 -20.28 -116.80
CA SER A 69 38.28 -19.15 -116.66
C SER A 69 37.75 -17.82 -117.26
N GLY A 70 36.48 -17.79 -117.65
CA GLY A 70 35.81 -16.59 -118.18
C GLY A 70 35.37 -15.62 -117.07
N THR A 71 35.19 -14.34 -117.40
CA THR A 71 34.87 -13.27 -116.45
C THR A 71 33.82 -12.30 -117.01
N VAL A 72 32.74 -12.06 -116.27
CA VAL A 72 31.82 -10.95 -116.56
C VAL A 72 32.10 -9.84 -115.56
N SER A 73 32.54 -8.68 -116.04
CA SER A 73 32.99 -7.56 -115.19
C SER A 73 32.09 -6.34 -115.37
N GLY A 74 31.61 -5.77 -114.26
CA GLY A 74 30.90 -4.50 -114.25
C GLY A 74 31.89 -3.34 -114.34
N VAL A 75 31.72 -2.44 -115.31
CA VAL A 75 32.48 -1.20 -115.39
C VAL A 75 31.67 -0.05 -114.77
N ALA A 76 32.32 0.76 -113.92
CA ALA A 76 31.65 1.86 -113.21
C ALA A 76 31.06 2.87 -114.21
N GLY A 77 29.73 3.05 -114.18
CA GLY A 77 29.08 4.13 -114.90
C GLY A 77 29.55 5.47 -114.32
N GLY A 78 30.15 6.33 -115.14
CA GLY A 78 30.67 7.65 -114.75
C GLY A 78 29.59 8.68 -114.39
N GLY A 79 28.59 8.30 -113.59
CA GLY A 79 27.57 9.20 -113.05
C GLY A 79 28.11 10.01 -111.88
N ASN A 80 28.01 11.33 -111.95
CA ASN A 80 28.23 12.22 -110.81
C ASN A 80 27.03 12.07 -109.85
N TYR A 81 27.09 11.15 -108.89
CA TYR A 81 26.06 11.00 -107.87
C TYR A 81 26.22 12.08 -106.81
N ASN A 82 25.25 13.00 -106.73
CA ASN A 82 25.21 13.98 -105.65
C ASN A 82 24.76 13.26 -104.37
N LEU A 83 25.68 13.06 -103.42
CA LEU A 83 25.45 12.41 -102.13
C LEU A 83 25.31 13.46 -101.02
N GLN A 84 24.47 13.17 -100.03
CA GLN A 84 24.17 14.11 -98.94
C GLN A 84 24.76 13.66 -97.60
N SER A 85 25.47 14.55 -96.91
CA SER A 85 25.80 14.38 -95.50
C SER A 85 24.65 14.88 -94.63
N LYS A 86 24.27 14.13 -93.59
CA LYS A 86 23.25 14.53 -92.60
C LYS A 86 23.77 14.42 -91.17
N SER A 87 23.16 15.18 -90.27
CA SER A 87 23.42 15.09 -88.83
C SER A 87 22.12 14.91 -88.04
N VAL A 88 22.16 14.08 -87.00
CA VAL A 88 21.03 13.83 -86.09
C VAL A 88 21.47 13.89 -84.63
N THR A 89 20.57 14.32 -83.74
CA THR A 89 20.80 14.26 -82.28
C THR A 89 19.98 13.12 -81.69
N PRO A 90 20.55 12.24 -80.84
CA PRO A 90 19.81 11.15 -80.21
C PRO A 90 18.55 11.64 -79.49
N THR A 91 17.47 10.89 -79.66
CA THR A 91 16.19 11.09 -78.95
C THR A 91 15.70 9.74 -78.42
N LYS A 92 14.63 9.75 -77.62
CA LYS A 92 14.00 8.52 -77.12
C LYS A 92 13.19 7.76 -78.19
N VAL A 93 13.07 8.30 -79.40
CA VAL A 93 12.30 7.72 -80.49
C VAL A 93 13.20 7.35 -81.67
N GLN A 94 12.75 6.39 -82.47
CA GLN A 94 13.44 6.02 -83.70
C GLN A 94 13.47 7.24 -84.65
N GLN A 95 14.64 7.48 -85.24
CA GLN A 95 14.84 8.53 -86.22
C GLN A 95 15.11 7.91 -87.58
N ASN A 96 14.27 8.22 -88.56
CA ASN A 96 14.47 7.82 -89.94
C ASN A 96 15.29 8.91 -90.64
N VAL A 97 16.53 8.58 -91.00
CA VAL A 97 17.41 9.46 -91.76
C VAL A 97 17.40 9.02 -93.22
N THR A 98 16.76 9.82 -94.06
CA THR A 98 16.64 9.57 -95.52
C THR A 98 17.30 10.72 -96.29
N PRO A 99 17.86 10.50 -97.50
CA PRO A 99 18.31 11.60 -98.36
C PRO A 99 17.16 12.54 -98.72
N ASP A 100 17.46 13.83 -98.84
CA ASP A 100 16.50 14.81 -99.35
C ASP A 100 16.27 14.63 -100.85
N PRO A 101 15.10 15.05 -101.38
CA PRO A 101 14.83 15.01 -102.81
C PRO A 101 15.95 15.70 -103.62
N GLY A 102 16.47 15.02 -104.64
CA GLY A 102 17.58 15.52 -105.48
C GLY A 102 18.95 14.96 -105.14
N TYR A 103 19.07 14.17 -104.06
CA TYR A 103 20.26 13.39 -103.74
C TYR A 103 20.03 11.91 -104.01
N TYR A 104 21.04 11.22 -104.53
CA TYR A 104 20.96 9.78 -104.85
C TYR A 104 21.05 8.90 -103.59
N GLY A 105 21.76 9.38 -102.57
CA GLY A 105 22.00 8.65 -101.34
C GLY A 105 22.65 9.53 -100.27
N LEU A 106 22.83 8.97 -99.08
CA LEU A 106 23.59 9.62 -98.01
C LEU A 106 25.08 9.30 -98.18
N SER A 107 25.95 10.30 -98.06
CA SER A 107 27.41 10.07 -97.97
C SER A 107 27.81 9.59 -96.58
N ASP A 108 27.18 10.16 -95.55
CA ASP A 108 27.44 9.89 -94.14
C ASP A 108 26.28 10.42 -93.27
N VAL A 109 26.20 9.89 -92.05
CA VAL A 109 25.32 10.40 -91.00
C VAL A 109 26.15 10.61 -89.74
N THR A 110 26.26 11.87 -89.31
CA THR A 110 26.91 12.22 -88.04
C THR A 110 25.88 12.20 -86.91
N VAL A 111 26.14 11.45 -85.85
CA VAL A 111 25.26 11.37 -84.67
C VAL A 111 25.87 12.21 -83.54
N ALA A 112 25.15 13.23 -83.08
CA ALA A 112 25.59 14.08 -81.99
C ALA A 112 25.58 13.34 -80.63
N PRO A 113 26.27 13.85 -79.59
CA PRO A 113 26.18 13.30 -78.23
C PRO A 113 24.73 13.26 -77.71
N ILE A 114 24.46 12.34 -76.78
CA ILE A 114 23.17 12.27 -76.10
C ILE A 114 22.96 13.55 -75.29
N PRO A 115 21.81 14.26 -75.43
CA PRO A 115 21.52 15.45 -74.63
C PRO A 115 21.64 15.21 -73.11
N ASP A 116 22.25 16.15 -72.40
CA ASP A 116 22.47 16.06 -70.93
C ASP A 116 21.19 15.85 -70.14
N SER A 117 20.06 16.37 -70.63
CA SER A 117 18.74 16.18 -70.02
C SER A 117 18.27 14.72 -69.96
N TYR A 118 18.81 13.85 -70.83
CA TYR A 118 18.54 12.42 -70.79
C TYR A 118 19.48 11.64 -69.86
N GLN A 119 20.50 12.30 -69.32
CA GLN A 119 21.45 11.75 -68.34
C GLN A 119 21.35 12.46 -66.98
N ASP A 120 20.37 13.35 -66.81
CA ASP A 120 20.21 14.14 -65.59
C ASP A 120 19.74 13.29 -64.41
N VAL A 121 20.71 12.94 -63.55
CA VAL A 121 20.50 12.27 -62.26
C VAL A 121 20.73 13.23 -61.08
N SER A 122 20.78 14.54 -61.33
CA SER A 122 21.08 15.54 -60.29
C SER A 122 20.03 15.59 -59.18
N ALA A 123 18.79 15.16 -59.46
CA ALA A 123 17.71 15.06 -58.48
C ALA A 123 17.87 13.87 -57.50
N VAL A 124 18.82 12.95 -57.73
CA VAL A 124 19.07 11.82 -56.82
C VAL A 124 19.80 12.32 -55.57
N THR A 125 19.13 12.28 -54.42
CA THR A 125 19.70 12.67 -53.13
C THR A 125 20.11 11.49 -52.24
N THR A 126 19.71 10.28 -52.64
CA THR A 126 19.91 9.04 -51.89
C THR A 126 21.39 8.66 -51.78
N THR A 127 21.85 8.38 -50.57
CA THR A 127 23.18 7.81 -50.30
C THR A 127 23.10 6.30 -50.14
N VAL A 128 24.27 5.62 -50.14
CA VAL A 128 24.31 4.17 -49.89
C VAL A 128 23.71 3.79 -48.53
N ALA A 129 23.76 4.68 -47.53
CA ALA A 129 23.19 4.45 -46.20
C ALA A 129 21.66 4.57 -46.14
N ASP A 130 21.02 5.11 -47.19
CA ASP A 130 19.57 5.28 -47.27
C ASP A 130 18.87 4.12 -47.99
N VAL A 131 19.65 3.23 -48.62
CA VAL A 131 19.16 2.11 -49.44
C VAL A 131 19.45 0.80 -48.73
N LEU A 132 18.46 -0.11 -48.72
CA LEU A 132 18.60 -1.44 -48.12
C LEU A 132 19.80 -2.21 -48.67
N THR A 133 20.49 -2.93 -47.78
CA THR A 133 21.61 -3.80 -48.15
C THR A 133 21.25 -4.73 -49.31
N GLY A 134 22.12 -4.77 -50.32
CA GLY A 134 21.97 -5.59 -51.51
C GLY A 134 21.02 -5.03 -52.59
N LYS A 135 20.31 -3.92 -52.32
CA LYS A 135 19.59 -3.19 -53.38
C LYS A 135 20.54 -2.25 -54.10
N VAL A 136 20.46 -2.22 -55.43
CA VAL A 136 21.28 -1.36 -56.28
C VAL A 136 20.49 -0.12 -56.74
N PHE A 137 21.17 1.01 -56.87
CA PHE A 137 20.61 2.26 -57.39
C PHE A 137 21.68 3.02 -58.19
N VAL A 138 21.26 3.99 -59.01
CA VAL A 138 22.17 4.92 -59.68
C VAL A 138 22.28 6.16 -58.81
N ASP A 139 23.50 6.53 -58.41
CA ASP A 139 23.74 7.72 -57.59
C ASP A 139 23.78 9.01 -58.43
N LYS A 140 23.91 10.15 -57.74
CA LYS A 140 23.98 11.49 -58.36
C LYS A 140 25.15 11.70 -59.32
N THR A 141 26.11 10.77 -59.36
CA THR A 141 27.26 10.78 -60.30
C THR A 141 27.01 9.89 -61.51
N GLY A 142 25.84 9.25 -61.61
CA GLY A 142 25.50 8.30 -62.66
C GLY A 142 26.06 6.90 -62.43
N LYS A 143 26.67 6.64 -61.26
CA LYS A 143 27.29 5.35 -60.94
C LYS A 143 26.30 4.41 -60.27
N VAL A 144 26.35 3.14 -60.67
CA VAL A 144 25.63 2.07 -59.97
C VAL A 144 26.31 1.81 -58.63
N SER A 145 25.56 2.00 -57.56
CA SER A 145 25.97 1.84 -56.17
C SER A 145 25.03 0.87 -55.45
N THR A 146 25.53 0.17 -54.44
CA THR A 146 24.76 -0.79 -53.64
C THR A 146 24.48 -0.21 -52.26
N GLY A 147 23.24 -0.33 -51.79
CA GLY A 147 22.82 0.11 -50.46
C GLY A 147 23.51 -0.66 -49.33
N THR A 148 23.60 -0.03 -48.17
CA THR A 148 24.22 -0.54 -46.94
C THR A 148 23.30 -0.48 -45.71
N MET A 149 22.05 -0.02 -45.85
CA MET A 149 21.11 0.06 -44.74
C MET A 149 20.67 -1.35 -44.30
N PRO A 150 20.95 -1.76 -43.05
CA PRO A 150 20.55 -3.06 -42.56
C PRO A 150 19.03 -3.15 -42.42
N ASN A 151 18.48 -4.33 -42.69
CA ASN A 151 17.10 -4.68 -42.37
C ASN A 151 17.07 -5.39 -41.01
N ASN A 152 16.60 -4.68 -39.98
CA ASN A 152 16.57 -5.17 -38.60
C ASN A 152 15.27 -5.93 -38.26
N GLY A 153 14.33 -6.03 -39.21
CA GLY A 153 13.08 -6.74 -39.00
C GLY A 153 12.19 -6.08 -37.92
N ALA A 154 11.59 -6.90 -37.06
CA ALA A 154 10.75 -6.44 -35.96
C ALA A 154 11.55 -6.35 -34.65
N ALA A 155 11.65 -5.17 -34.07
CA ALA A 155 12.31 -4.96 -32.78
C ALA A 155 11.38 -5.33 -31.61
N ASN A 156 11.64 -6.47 -30.95
CA ASN A 156 10.86 -6.95 -29.82
C ASN A 156 11.70 -6.97 -28.54
N LYS A 157 11.20 -6.37 -27.46
CA LYS A 157 11.86 -6.40 -26.15
C LYS A 157 10.84 -6.28 -25.02
N THR A 158 11.00 -7.09 -23.97
CA THR A 158 10.34 -6.86 -22.69
C THR A 158 11.32 -6.14 -21.77
N LEU A 159 10.96 -4.98 -21.24
CA LEU A 159 11.76 -4.22 -20.28
C LEU A 159 11.49 -4.73 -18.87
N THR A 160 12.55 -4.78 -18.07
CA THR A 160 12.54 -5.22 -16.68
C THR A 160 13.17 -4.14 -15.80
N VAL A 161 13.17 -4.35 -14.48
CA VAL A 161 13.83 -3.42 -13.55
C VAL A 161 15.35 -3.38 -13.78
N GLU A 162 15.97 -4.51 -14.13
CA GLU A 162 17.40 -4.62 -14.40
C GLU A 162 17.79 -4.05 -15.78
N GLU A 163 16.88 -4.11 -16.75
CA GLU A 163 17.06 -3.56 -18.09
C GLU A 163 15.91 -2.59 -18.43
N PRO A 164 15.90 -1.38 -17.85
CA PRO A 164 14.78 -0.44 -17.96
C PRO A 164 14.71 0.27 -19.32
N SER A 165 15.66 0.03 -20.22
CA SER A 165 15.74 0.69 -21.52
C SER A 165 16.21 -0.25 -22.62
N TYR A 166 15.84 0.07 -23.86
CA TYR A 166 16.24 -0.68 -25.04
C TYR A 166 16.56 0.26 -26.19
N THR A 167 17.82 0.21 -26.66
CA THR A 167 18.27 0.98 -27.81
C THR A 167 17.86 0.29 -29.10
N ILE A 168 17.03 0.95 -29.90
CA ILE A 168 16.62 0.45 -31.21
C ILE A 168 17.78 0.67 -32.21
N PRO A 169 18.32 -0.39 -32.85
CA PRO A 169 19.43 -0.24 -33.79
C PRO A 169 19.06 0.61 -35.01
N LYS A 170 20.00 1.40 -35.54
CA LYS A 170 19.80 2.15 -36.79
C LYS A 170 19.58 1.19 -37.97
N GLY A 171 18.64 1.51 -38.85
CA GLY A 171 18.33 0.72 -40.04
C GLY A 171 16.82 0.69 -40.32
N TYR A 172 16.42 -0.17 -41.24
CA TYR A 172 15.01 -0.40 -41.55
C TYR A 172 14.38 -1.35 -40.54
N HIS A 173 13.18 -1.01 -40.06
CA HIS A 173 12.37 -1.85 -39.18
C HIS A 173 11.00 -2.09 -39.83
N ALA A 174 10.46 -3.29 -39.67
CA ALA A 174 9.21 -3.72 -40.32
C ALA A 174 7.94 -3.09 -39.71
N GLY A 175 8.06 -2.27 -38.65
CA GLY A 175 6.93 -1.60 -37.99
C GLY A 175 6.03 -2.51 -37.14
N THR A 176 6.32 -3.81 -37.05
CA THR A 176 5.55 -4.80 -36.29
C THR A 176 6.17 -5.19 -34.94
N GLY A 177 7.32 -4.59 -34.59
CA GLY A 177 8.00 -4.84 -33.32
C GLY A 177 7.29 -4.23 -32.11
N LYS A 178 7.40 -4.86 -30.95
CA LYS A 178 6.80 -4.41 -29.70
C LYS A 178 7.84 -4.33 -28.57
N VAL A 179 8.01 -3.14 -28.01
CA VAL A 179 8.72 -2.94 -26.74
C VAL A 179 7.67 -2.77 -25.63
N GLN A 180 7.71 -3.61 -24.61
CA GLN A 180 6.66 -3.67 -23.59
C GLN A 180 7.22 -3.93 -22.19
N ILE A 181 6.40 -3.69 -21.18
CA ILE A 181 6.59 -4.16 -19.81
C ILE A 181 5.49 -5.19 -19.50
N VAL A 182 5.73 -6.02 -18.48
CA VAL A 182 4.69 -6.89 -17.91
C VAL A 182 4.28 -6.31 -16.55
N PRO A 183 3.14 -5.61 -16.46
CA PRO A 183 2.68 -5.05 -15.21
C PRO A 183 2.20 -6.13 -14.23
N GLU A 184 2.37 -5.87 -12.94
CA GLU A 184 1.89 -6.69 -11.84
C GLU A 184 1.28 -5.82 -10.75
N THR A 185 0.19 -6.31 -10.16
CA THR A 185 -0.42 -5.70 -8.98
C THR A 185 -0.17 -6.60 -7.77
N LYS A 186 0.23 -6.04 -6.64
CA LYS A 186 0.36 -6.78 -5.38
C LYS A 186 -0.53 -6.16 -4.30
N THR A 187 -0.99 -7.01 -3.38
CA THR A 187 -1.76 -6.58 -2.22
C THR A 187 -1.03 -7.02 -0.96
N VAL A 188 -0.95 -6.12 0.02
CA VAL A 188 -0.38 -6.39 1.33
C VAL A 188 -1.31 -5.89 2.43
N THR A 189 -1.30 -6.56 3.57
CA THR A 189 -2.03 -6.12 4.77
C THR A 189 -1.03 -5.55 5.77
N PRO A 190 -1.26 -4.36 6.35
CA PRO A 190 -0.36 -3.77 7.35
C PRO A 190 -0.02 -4.71 8.50
N THR A 191 1.24 -4.72 8.91
CA THR A 191 1.73 -5.44 10.10
C THR A 191 2.57 -4.49 10.97
N LYS A 192 2.98 -4.96 12.16
CA LYS A 192 3.88 -4.21 13.06
C LYS A 192 5.33 -4.12 12.58
N SER A 193 5.68 -4.78 11.47
CA SER A 193 7.03 -4.83 10.93
C SER A 193 7.06 -4.28 9.50
N GLU A 194 8.23 -3.80 9.09
CA GLU A 194 8.45 -3.34 7.72
C GLU A 194 8.17 -4.46 6.71
N GLN A 195 7.57 -4.10 5.57
CA GLN A 195 7.23 -5.03 4.50
C GLN A 195 7.87 -4.56 3.20
N THR A 196 8.74 -5.39 2.63
CA THR A 196 9.28 -5.17 1.29
C THR A 196 8.36 -5.81 0.25
N VAL A 197 7.90 -5.02 -0.71
CA VAL A 197 7.05 -5.49 -1.82
C VAL A 197 7.85 -5.40 -3.12
N GLU A 198 8.31 -6.54 -3.61
CA GLU A 198 9.09 -6.63 -4.84
C GLU A 198 8.22 -7.14 -6.00
N ALA A 199 8.52 -6.75 -7.23
CA ALA A 199 7.90 -7.37 -8.41
C ALA A 199 8.37 -8.82 -8.54
N THR A 200 7.53 -9.70 -9.10
CA THR A 200 8.04 -10.99 -9.60
C THR A 200 9.08 -10.73 -10.71
N GLU A 201 10.12 -11.58 -10.77
CA GLU A 201 11.18 -11.49 -11.77
C GLU A 201 10.63 -11.30 -13.20
N GLY A 202 11.19 -10.33 -13.91
CA GLY A 202 10.76 -9.98 -15.27
C GLY A 202 9.49 -9.11 -15.37
N LYS A 203 8.86 -8.74 -14.25
CA LYS A 203 7.69 -7.85 -14.20
C LYS A 203 8.03 -6.50 -13.56
N VAL A 204 7.08 -5.58 -13.63
CA VAL A 204 7.13 -4.28 -12.95
C VAL A 204 5.84 -4.07 -12.16
N LEU A 205 5.94 -3.53 -10.95
CA LEU A 205 4.76 -3.22 -10.16
C LEU A 205 4.03 -2.03 -10.78
N SER A 206 2.81 -2.24 -11.27
CA SER A 206 1.93 -1.17 -11.74
C SER A 206 1.11 -0.56 -10.62
N SER A 207 0.82 -1.33 -9.56
CA SER A 207 0.21 -0.84 -8.33
C SER A 207 0.49 -1.76 -7.15
N VAL A 208 0.50 -1.18 -5.95
CA VAL A 208 0.48 -1.91 -4.68
C VAL A 208 -0.73 -1.45 -3.90
N THR A 209 -1.64 -2.37 -3.59
CA THR A 209 -2.80 -2.11 -2.73
C THR A 209 -2.46 -2.45 -1.30
N VAL A 210 -2.52 -1.46 -0.41
CA VAL A 210 -2.36 -1.67 1.03
C VAL A 210 -3.75 -1.81 1.64
N GLY A 211 -4.02 -2.95 2.27
CA GLY A 211 -5.27 -3.22 2.97
C GLY A 211 -5.46 -2.34 4.20
N ALA A 212 -6.65 -2.38 4.79
CA ALA A 212 -6.91 -1.73 6.07
C ALA A 212 -6.00 -2.32 7.16
N ILE A 213 -5.66 -1.51 8.17
CA ILE A 213 -4.97 -1.99 9.36
C ILE A 213 -5.88 -3.04 10.02
N PRO A 214 -5.38 -4.26 10.27
CA PRO A 214 -6.15 -5.28 11.00
C PRO A 214 -6.74 -4.75 12.30
N GLU A 215 -7.99 -5.12 12.59
CA GLU A 215 -8.72 -4.64 13.78
C GLU A 215 -7.96 -4.97 15.07
N GLU A 216 -7.23 -6.09 15.11
CA GLU A 216 -6.38 -6.50 16.24
C GLU A 216 -5.29 -5.49 16.65
N PHE A 217 -4.92 -4.55 15.75
CA PHE A 217 -3.94 -3.50 16.05
C PHE A 217 -4.58 -2.19 16.54
N VAL A 218 -5.91 -2.11 16.51
CA VAL A 218 -6.71 -0.99 17.03
C VAL A 218 -7.75 -1.50 18.05
N ASP A 219 -7.68 -2.79 18.42
CA ASP A 219 -8.65 -3.42 19.28
C ASP A 219 -8.47 -2.93 20.72
N THR A 220 -9.43 -2.14 21.16
CA THR A 220 -9.59 -1.68 22.55
C THR A 220 -10.90 -2.19 23.12
N THR A 221 -11.50 -3.23 22.52
CA THR A 221 -12.77 -3.81 22.96
C THR A 221 -12.64 -4.57 24.29
N ASP A 222 -11.41 -4.94 24.67
CA ASP A 222 -11.08 -5.52 25.97
C ASP A 222 -10.97 -4.46 27.09
N ALA A 223 -10.85 -3.18 26.75
CA ALA A 223 -10.84 -2.11 27.72
C ALA A 223 -12.24 -1.94 28.32
N THR A 224 -12.34 -1.85 29.66
CA THR A 224 -13.61 -1.78 30.37
C THR A 224 -13.77 -0.51 31.22
N ALA A 225 -12.90 0.49 31.02
CA ALA A 225 -12.89 1.69 31.84
C ALA A 225 -14.09 2.60 31.53
N GLU A 226 -14.87 2.92 32.56
CA GLU A 226 -15.96 3.90 32.45
C GLU A 226 -15.45 5.31 32.79
N ALA A 227 -16.15 6.35 32.32
CA ALA A 227 -15.80 7.74 32.62
C ALA A 227 -15.68 8.00 34.14
N GLY A 228 -16.57 7.41 34.94
CA GLY A 228 -16.53 7.50 36.41
C GLY A 228 -15.36 6.77 37.08
N GLN A 229 -14.59 5.97 36.33
CA GLN A 229 -13.43 5.23 36.80
C GLN A 229 -12.09 5.89 36.43
N ILE A 230 -12.13 6.96 35.63
CA ILE A 230 -10.96 7.70 35.15
C ILE A 230 -11.00 9.10 35.80
N LEU A 231 -9.84 9.59 36.28
CA LEU A 231 -9.73 10.92 36.88
C LEU A 231 -10.21 12.02 35.93
N ASP A 232 -10.86 13.04 36.49
CA ASP A 232 -11.37 14.18 35.73
C ASP A 232 -10.24 14.84 34.91
N GLY A 233 -10.50 15.05 33.61
CA GLY A 233 -9.54 15.58 32.66
C GLY A 233 -8.61 14.55 32.00
N GLU A 234 -8.44 13.35 32.57
CA GLU A 234 -7.70 12.26 31.95
C GLU A 234 -8.54 11.54 30.88
N THR A 235 -7.89 10.89 29.89
CA THR A 235 -8.61 10.25 28.77
C THR A 235 -8.08 8.86 28.46
N ALA A 236 -8.97 7.95 28.07
CA ALA A 236 -8.66 6.59 27.62
C ALA A 236 -9.45 6.26 26.34
N TYR A 237 -9.07 5.18 25.66
CA TYR A 237 -9.84 4.62 24.54
C TYR A 237 -10.44 3.27 24.95
N VAL A 238 -11.76 3.14 24.76
CA VAL A 238 -12.54 1.95 25.11
C VAL A 238 -13.46 1.61 23.94
N GLY A 239 -13.33 0.41 23.39
CA GLY A 239 -14.07 -0.02 22.20
C GLY A 239 -13.93 0.96 21.01
N GLY A 240 -12.74 1.54 20.84
CA GLY A 240 -12.42 2.54 19.81
C GLY A 240 -12.94 3.95 20.09
N SER A 241 -13.68 4.16 21.18
CA SER A 241 -14.23 5.46 21.56
C SER A 241 -13.37 6.13 22.62
N LYS A 242 -13.11 7.44 22.44
CA LYS A 242 -12.42 8.24 23.46
C LYS A 242 -13.37 8.46 24.65
N VAL A 243 -12.98 7.98 25.82
CA VAL A 243 -13.65 8.21 27.10
C VAL A 243 -12.86 9.26 27.86
N THR A 244 -13.55 10.32 28.30
CA THR A 244 -12.95 11.35 29.18
C THR A 244 -13.41 11.06 30.60
N GLY A 245 -12.46 11.06 31.54
CA GLY A 245 -12.73 10.79 32.93
C GLY A 245 -13.57 11.87 33.58
N THR A 246 -14.35 11.46 34.58
CA THR A 246 -15.22 12.32 35.39
C THR A 246 -15.05 12.03 36.88
N MET A 247 -14.11 11.18 37.28
CA MET A 247 -13.87 10.88 38.70
C MET A 247 -13.21 12.09 39.37
N PRO A 248 -13.85 12.72 40.37
CA PRO A 248 -13.25 13.83 41.08
C PRO A 248 -12.02 13.37 41.87
N ASP A 249 -10.98 14.21 41.91
CA ASP A 249 -9.88 14.06 42.84
C ASP A 249 -10.15 14.90 44.10
N ASN A 250 -10.46 14.23 45.22
CA ASN A 250 -10.76 14.87 46.49
C ASN A 250 -9.51 15.14 47.33
N GLY A 251 -8.33 14.66 46.90
CA GLY A 251 -7.06 14.83 47.63
C GLY A 251 -7.13 14.37 49.08
N ALA A 252 -6.53 15.15 49.99
CA ALA A 252 -6.48 14.88 51.43
C ALA A 252 -7.73 15.43 52.14
N VAL A 253 -8.72 14.57 52.39
CA VAL A 253 -9.91 14.97 53.15
C VAL A 253 -9.66 14.87 54.67
N THR A 254 -9.69 16.00 55.37
CA THR A 254 -9.54 16.06 56.84
C THR A 254 -10.79 16.60 57.52
N GLN A 255 -11.30 15.87 58.52
CA GLN A 255 -12.49 16.26 59.28
C GLN A 255 -12.35 15.97 60.77
N THR A 256 -12.86 16.87 61.61
CA THR A 256 -13.03 16.64 63.05
C THR A 256 -14.51 16.49 63.39
N LEU A 257 -14.89 15.38 64.02
CA LEU A 257 -16.25 15.11 64.46
C LEU A 257 -16.51 15.75 65.81
N THR A 258 -17.76 16.19 66.03
CA THR A 258 -18.20 16.86 67.26
C THR A 258 -19.55 16.31 67.69
N VAL A 259 -20.00 16.65 68.91
CA VAL A 259 -21.36 16.28 69.36
C VAL A 259 -22.47 16.83 68.46
N ALA A 260 -22.26 17.97 67.79
CA ALA A 260 -23.25 18.57 66.88
C ALA A 260 -23.22 17.97 65.46
N ALA A 261 -22.10 17.34 65.08
CA ALA A 261 -21.89 16.69 63.80
C ALA A 261 -21.14 15.37 64.04
N PRO A 262 -21.85 14.32 64.48
CA PRO A 262 -21.24 13.06 64.93
C PRO A 262 -20.78 12.15 63.78
N SER A 263 -21.08 12.51 62.53
CA SER A 263 -20.76 11.73 61.34
C SER A 263 -20.30 12.63 60.20
N TYR A 264 -19.44 12.09 59.34
CA TYR A 264 -18.99 12.72 58.11
C TYR A 264 -19.17 11.75 56.95
N THR A 265 -19.77 12.22 55.85
CA THR A 265 -19.92 11.41 54.62
C THR A 265 -18.70 11.67 53.75
N ILE A 266 -17.93 10.62 53.46
CA ILE A 266 -16.76 10.71 52.58
C ILE A 266 -17.26 10.85 51.14
N PRO A 267 -16.88 11.92 50.42
CA PRO A 267 -17.26 12.09 49.02
C PRO A 267 -16.77 10.93 48.14
N SER A 268 -17.56 10.54 47.14
CA SER A 268 -17.09 9.62 46.09
C SER A 268 -15.97 10.27 45.27
N GLY A 269 -14.98 9.48 44.85
CA GLY A 269 -13.86 9.93 44.03
C GLY A 269 -12.52 9.42 44.56
N HIS A 270 -11.44 9.90 43.97
CA HIS A 270 -10.09 9.57 44.42
C HIS A 270 -9.76 10.35 45.71
N HIS A 271 -9.06 9.71 46.64
CA HIS A 271 -8.51 10.32 47.85
C HIS A 271 -7.04 9.93 47.92
N ASP A 272 -6.16 10.85 48.30
CA ASP A 272 -4.70 10.63 48.25
C ASP A 272 -4.16 9.74 49.39
N GLY A 273 -5.04 9.25 50.26
CA GLY A 273 -4.71 8.37 51.38
C GLY A 273 -4.08 9.08 52.59
N THR A 274 -3.92 10.41 52.56
CA THR A 274 -3.32 11.19 53.66
C THR A 274 -4.35 11.90 54.54
N GLY A 275 -5.63 11.87 54.16
CA GLY A 275 -6.75 12.42 54.92
C GLY A 275 -6.97 11.74 56.28
N THR A 276 -7.57 12.47 57.23
CA THR A 276 -7.84 11.96 58.59
C THR A 276 -9.22 12.37 59.10
N VAL A 277 -9.89 11.46 59.82
CA VAL A 277 -11.10 11.77 60.60
C VAL A 277 -10.77 11.65 62.08
N SER A 278 -10.96 12.73 62.84
CA SER A 278 -10.53 12.81 64.24
C SER A 278 -11.64 13.29 65.17
N ILE A 279 -11.43 13.11 66.47
CA ILE A 279 -12.21 13.72 67.54
C ILE A 279 -11.23 14.38 68.52
N THR A 280 -11.65 15.49 69.13
CA THR A 280 -10.87 16.11 70.22
C THR A 280 -11.47 15.70 71.55
N LEU A 281 -10.68 14.98 72.36
CA LEU A 281 -11.12 14.51 73.67
C LEU A 281 -11.00 15.61 74.73
N GLU A 282 -11.87 15.54 75.74
CA GLU A 282 -11.87 16.40 76.91
C GLU A 282 -12.22 15.60 78.17
N GLU A 283 -11.53 15.91 79.27
CA GLU A 283 -11.89 15.40 80.60
C GLU A 283 -12.46 16.53 81.45
N LYS A 284 -13.51 16.25 82.22
CA LYS A 284 -14.10 17.20 83.17
C LYS A 284 -14.22 16.59 84.56
N THR A 285 -14.31 17.47 85.56
CA THR A 285 -14.57 17.07 86.94
C THR A 285 -15.85 17.72 87.45
N ALA A 286 -16.53 17.06 88.38
CA ALA A 286 -17.73 17.56 89.04
C ALA A 286 -17.69 17.22 90.53
N THR A 287 -18.10 18.14 91.39
CA THR A 287 -18.21 17.90 92.84
C THR A 287 -19.69 17.78 93.21
N PRO A 288 -20.14 16.72 93.91
CA PRO A 288 -21.54 16.57 94.30
C PRO A 288 -22.12 17.80 94.98
N SER A 289 -23.38 18.13 94.65
CA SER A 289 -24.13 19.26 95.20
C SER A 289 -25.59 18.85 95.45
N LYS A 290 -26.36 19.68 96.15
CA LYS A 290 -27.79 19.46 96.38
C LYS A 290 -28.66 19.65 95.12
N SER A 291 -28.12 20.25 94.05
CA SER A 291 -28.79 20.44 92.76
C SER A 291 -28.21 19.52 91.68
N ALA A 292 -29.05 19.18 90.69
CA ALA A 292 -28.60 18.49 89.48
C ALA A 292 -27.49 19.29 88.76
N GLN A 293 -26.52 18.59 88.20
CA GLN A 293 -25.40 19.17 87.48
C GLN A 293 -25.38 18.63 86.05
N THR A 294 -25.30 19.52 85.06
CA THR A 294 -25.12 19.16 83.65
C THR A 294 -23.65 19.32 83.28
N ILE A 295 -22.99 18.22 82.93
CA ILE A 295 -21.60 18.22 82.45
C ILE A 295 -21.62 18.06 80.93
N ALA A 296 -21.52 19.18 80.21
CA ALA A 296 -21.44 19.19 78.76
C ALA A 296 -19.97 19.36 78.31
N PRO A 297 -19.53 18.74 77.19
CA PRO A 297 -18.24 19.05 76.59
C PRO A 297 -18.18 20.52 76.15
N THR A 298 -16.97 21.06 76.09
CA THR A 298 -16.70 22.32 75.41
C THR A 298 -16.98 22.16 73.92
N THR A 299 -17.54 23.19 73.28
CA THR A 299 -17.87 23.18 71.85
C THR A 299 -16.68 22.69 71.02
N GLY A 300 -16.93 21.72 70.14
CA GLY A 300 -15.91 21.09 69.30
C GLY A 300 -15.19 19.88 69.92
N LYS A 301 -15.48 19.53 71.18
CA LYS A 301 -14.87 18.38 71.87
C LYS A 301 -15.90 17.31 72.23
N VAL A 302 -15.40 16.14 72.61
CA VAL A 302 -16.18 15.03 73.19
C VAL A 302 -15.60 14.64 74.54
N LEU A 303 -16.46 14.33 75.51
CA LEU A 303 -16.01 13.90 76.84
C LEU A 303 -15.48 12.47 76.77
N SER A 304 -14.19 12.27 77.06
CA SER A 304 -13.61 10.92 77.23
C SER A 304 -13.78 10.41 78.65
N LYS A 305 -13.85 11.32 79.63
CA LYS A 305 -13.96 10.98 81.05
C LYS A 305 -14.60 12.11 81.84
N VAL A 306 -15.45 11.74 82.80
CA VAL A 306 -15.93 12.65 83.85
C VAL A 306 -15.53 12.07 85.20
N THR A 307 -14.77 12.82 85.99
CA THR A 307 -14.37 12.41 87.35
C THR A 307 -15.26 13.11 88.37
N VAL A 308 -15.99 12.34 89.17
CA VAL A 308 -16.86 12.87 90.22
C VAL A 308 -16.13 12.83 91.56
N GLY A 309 -15.99 13.98 92.21
CA GLY A 309 -15.36 14.11 93.52
C GLY A 309 -16.21 13.50 94.65
N ALA A 310 -15.62 13.36 95.84
CA ALA A 310 -16.34 12.93 97.03
C ALA A 310 -17.44 13.92 97.44
N ILE A 311 -18.46 13.44 98.14
CA ILE A 311 -19.50 14.30 98.73
C ILE A 311 -18.82 15.28 99.71
N PRO A 312 -19.02 16.61 99.55
CA PRO A 312 -18.43 17.60 100.46
C PRO A 312 -18.70 17.28 101.93
N ALA A 313 -17.68 17.40 102.78
CA ALA A 313 -17.75 17.07 104.21
C ALA A 313 -18.89 17.80 104.95
N ALA A 314 -19.20 19.03 104.55
CA ALA A 314 -20.31 19.83 105.10
C ALA A 314 -21.70 19.19 104.90
N TYR A 315 -21.86 18.30 103.91
CA TYR A 315 -23.12 17.54 103.73
C TYR A 315 -23.14 16.22 104.50
N GLN A 316 -22.04 15.85 105.15
CA GLN A 316 -21.90 14.69 106.04
C GLN A 316 -21.63 15.13 107.49
N ASP A 317 -21.68 16.43 107.78
CA ASP A 317 -21.37 16.97 109.10
C ASP A 317 -22.51 16.72 110.08
N VAL A 318 -22.30 15.73 110.95
CA VAL A 318 -23.18 15.38 112.08
C VAL A 318 -22.57 15.78 113.42
N SER A 319 -21.46 16.53 113.43
CA SER A 319 -20.74 16.92 114.66
C SER A 319 -21.57 17.82 115.59
N GLY A 320 -22.60 18.48 115.07
CA GLY A 320 -23.57 19.25 115.86
C GLY A 320 -24.55 18.40 116.66
N VAL A 321 -24.58 17.06 116.49
CA VAL A 321 -25.45 16.16 117.24
C VAL A 321 -24.74 15.70 118.51
N THR A 322 -25.19 16.19 119.67
CA THR A 322 -24.62 15.83 120.99
C THR A 322 -25.50 14.90 121.81
N ALA A 323 -26.71 14.60 121.34
CA ALA A 323 -27.65 13.74 122.04
C ALA A 323 -27.24 12.26 121.93
N ALA A 324 -27.16 11.56 123.06
CA ALA A 324 -27.02 10.11 123.13
C ALA A 324 -28.40 9.42 123.11
N ALA A 325 -28.42 8.08 123.00
CA ALA A 325 -29.66 7.31 123.03
C ALA A 325 -30.51 7.63 124.27
N ALA A 326 -29.88 7.83 125.44
CA ALA A 326 -30.55 8.18 126.68
C ALA A 326 -31.13 9.61 126.71
N ASP A 327 -30.72 10.49 125.78
CA ASP A 327 -31.22 11.88 125.66
C ASP A 327 -32.43 11.99 124.73
N VAL A 328 -32.73 10.93 123.98
CA VAL A 328 -33.78 10.88 122.96
C VAL A 328 -34.89 9.94 123.40
N LEU A 329 -36.15 10.36 123.25
CA LEU A 329 -37.32 9.56 123.60
C LEU A 329 -37.39 8.24 122.83
N THR A 330 -37.84 7.18 123.50
CA THR A 330 -38.10 5.88 122.88
C THR A 330 -38.99 6.00 121.64
N GLY A 331 -38.58 5.34 120.55
CA GLY A 331 -39.27 5.37 119.26
C GLY A 331 -38.87 6.51 118.33
N LYS A 332 -38.11 7.51 118.82
CA LYS A 332 -37.44 8.51 117.97
C LYS A 332 -36.05 8.02 117.57
N LYS A 333 -35.54 8.50 116.44
CA LYS A 333 -34.22 8.14 115.91
C LYS A 333 -33.41 9.39 115.60
N ILE A 334 -32.12 9.34 115.85
CA ILE A 334 -31.13 10.35 115.44
C ILE A 334 -29.93 9.65 114.80
N VAL A 335 -29.08 10.40 114.13
CA VAL A 335 -27.77 9.92 113.66
C VAL A 335 -26.70 10.36 114.66
N ASP A 336 -25.86 9.45 115.11
CA ASP A 336 -24.76 9.75 116.02
C ASP A 336 -23.57 10.38 115.28
N ALA A 337 -22.51 10.73 116.02
CA ALA A 337 -21.30 11.37 115.49
C ALA A 337 -20.54 10.48 114.51
N GLU A 338 -20.74 9.16 114.59
CA GLU A 338 -20.19 8.15 113.69
C GLU A 338 -21.07 7.92 112.45
N GLY A 339 -22.17 8.66 112.31
CA GLY A 339 -23.11 8.55 111.19
C GLY A 339 -24.03 7.33 111.25
N THR A 340 -24.13 6.68 112.41
CA THR A 340 -24.96 5.51 112.64
C THR A 340 -26.32 5.91 113.19
N LEU A 341 -27.36 5.22 112.75
CA LEU A 341 -28.73 5.48 113.20
C LEU A 341 -28.94 4.88 114.60
N ILE A 342 -29.09 5.74 115.60
CA ILE A 342 -29.39 5.34 116.99
C ILE A 342 -30.86 5.56 117.33
N SER A 343 -31.44 4.65 118.11
CA SER A 343 -32.80 4.77 118.62
C SER A 343 -32.78 5.30 120.06
N GLY A 344 -33.67 6.24 120.36
CA GLY A 344 -33.81 6.77 121.71
C GLY A 344 -34.20 5.69 122.72
N SER A 345 -33.67 5.78 123.94
CA SER A 345 -33.96 4.91 125.08
C SER A 345 -34.58 5.66 126.25
N MET A 346 -34.71 6.99 126.18
CA MET A 346 -35.37 7.76 127.23
C MET A 346 -36.86 7.39 127.30
N ALA A 347 -37.26 6.76 128.41
CA ALA A 347 -38.66 6.49 128.67
C ALA A 347 -39.44 7.81 128.78
N ASN A 348 -40.63 7.83 128.19
CA ASN A 348 -41.58 8.92 128.41
C ASN A 348 -42.53 8.50 129.52
N ASN A 349 -42.33 9.05 130.72
CA ASN A 349 -43.10 8.70 131.91
C ASN A 349 -44.39 9.55 132.01
N GLY A 350 -44.63 10.47 131.08
CA GLY A 350 -45.79 11.37 131.10
C GLY A 350 -45.81 12.29 132.32
N ALA A 351 -47.01 12.63 132.80
CA ALA A 351 -47.16 13.36 134.05
C ALA A 351 -47.01 12.39 135.23
N VAL A 352 -46.04 12.62 136.10
CA VAL A 352 -45.78 11.76 137.26
C VAL A 352 -46.30 12.44 138.52
N SER A 353 -47.33 11.85 139.14
CA SER A 353 -47.89 12.35 140.41
C SER A 353 -47.84 11.26 141.48
N GLY A 354 -47.68 11.68 142.73
CA GLY A 354 -47.58 10.77 143.87
C GLY A 354 -48.09 11.42 145.15
N THR A 355 -48.26 10.60 146.18
CA THR A 355 -48.61 11.07 147.53
C THR A 355 -47.62 10.49 148.54
N ILE A 356 -47.25 11.27 149.55
CA ILE A 356 -46.43 10.82 150.69
C ILE A 356 -47.19 11.07 151.99
N ASP A 357 -47.06 10.16 152.95
CA ASP A 357 -47.79 10.25 154.24
C ASP A 357 -47.03 11.04 155.31
N GLY A 358 -45.73 11.28 155.11
CA GLY A 358 -44.86 11.97 156.05
C GLY A 358 -44.59 11.22 157.38
N LEU A 359 -45.19 10.05 157.59
CA LEU A 359 -45.05 9.20 158.78
C LEU A 359 -44.25 7.93 158.49
N THR A 360 -44.68 7.13 157.53
CA THR A 360 -44.04 5.85 157.16
C THR A 360 -43.38 5.91 155.79
N THR A 361 -43.87 6.79 154.92
CA THR A 361 -43.35 7.09 153.59
C THR A 361 -43.04 8.57 153.50
N THR A 362 -41.77 8.92 153.66
CA THR A 362 -41.29 10.31 153.71
C THR A 362 -40.72 10.81 152.37
N SER A 363 -40.75 10.00 151.31
CA SER A 363 -40.24 10.38 149.99
C SER A 363 -40.99 9.67 148.85
N TYR A 364 -41.08 10.32 147.69
CA TYR A 364 -41.59 9.73 146.45
C TYR A 364 -40.46 9.65 145.42
N SER A 365 -40.22 8.45 144.87
CA SER A 365 -39.21 8.24 143.84
C SER A 365 -39.81 8.53 142.46
N VAL A 366 -39.31 9.58 141.80
CA VAL A 366 -39.67 9.88 140.41
C VAL A 366 -38.84 8.99 139.49
N PRO A 367 -39.46 8.20 138.58
CA PRO A 367 -38.72 7.34 137.67
C PRO A 367 -37.87 8.16 136.69
N ALA A 368 -36.68 7.65 136.37
CA ALA A 368 -35.81 8.26 135.37
C ALA A 368 -36.48 8.29 133.99
N GLY A 369 -36.33 9.40 133.27
CA GLY A 369 -36.93 9.62 131.95
C GLY A 369 -37.50 11.02 131.81
N TYR A 370 -38.19 11.28 130.70
CA TYR A 370 -38.90 12.53 130.49
C TYR A 370 -40.21 12.52 131.27
N THR A 371 -40.41 13.52 132.12
CA THR A 371 -41.71 13.81 132.74
C THR A 371 -42.22 15.14 132.20
N SER A 372 -43.50 15.18 131.83
CA SER A 372 -44.12 16.42 131.32
C SER A 372 -44.58 17.35 132.45
N GLY A 373 -44.23 17.06 133.70
CA GLY A 373 -44.70 17.70 134.93
C GLY A 373 -45.37 16.72 135.90
N GLY A 374 -45.99 17.23 136.96
CA GLY A 374 -46.75 16.45 137.96
C GLY A 374 -46.63 17.01 139.38
N SER A 375 -47.31 16.41 140.34
CA SER A 375 -47.35 16.88 141.74
C SER A 375 -47.12 15.74 142.74
N VAL A 376 -46.32 16.01 143.78
CA VAL A 376 -46.25 15.17 144.97
C VAL A 376 -46.97 15.89 146.11
N SER A 377 -48.00 15.27 146.67
CA SER A 377 -48.81 15.86 147.74
C SER A 377 -48.64 15.10 149.06
N LEU A 378 -48.64 15.81 150.17
CA LEU A 378 -48.74 15.20 151.50
C LEU A 378 -50.20 14.79 151.74
N THR A 379 -50.41 13.56 152.20
CA THR A 379 -51.72 13.12 152.70
C THR A 379 -51.98 13.73 154.08
N SER A 380 -53.23 13.70 154.53
CA SER A 380 -53.63 14.16 155.86
C SER A 380 -53.17 13.23 156.99
N ASP A 381 -52.40 12.18 156.70
CA ASP A 381 -51.98 11.17 157.68
C ASP A 381 -51.19 11.80 158.85
N ILE A 382 -50.31 12.80 158.56
CA ILE A 382 -49.62 13.58 159.60
C ILE A 382 -50.59 14.41 160.46
N GLU A 383 -51.65 14.96 159.86
CA GLU A 383 -52.65 15.74 160.58
C GLU A 383 -53.47 14.84 161.50
N GLU A 384 -53.85 13.65 161.03
CA GLU A 384 -54.56 12.64 161.82
C GLU A 384 -53.70 12.09 162.97
N ALA A 385 -52.41 11.82 162.73
CA ALA A 385 -51.50 11.35 163.77
C ALA A 385 -51.22 12.41 164.84
N LEU A 386 -51.17 13.70 164.48
CA LEU A 386 -50.99 14.78 165.44
C LEU A 386 -52.27 15.10 166.23
N ALA A 387 -53.46 14.90 165.64
CA ALA A 387 -54.75 15.06 166.31
C ALA A 387 -55.06 13.95 167.33
N ALA A 388 -54.34 12.83 167.29
CA ALA A 388 -54.45 11.71 168.21
C ALA A 388 -53.56 11.82 169.47
N ILE A 389 -52.81 12.93 169.62
CA ILE A 389 -51.91 13.27 170.72
C ILE A 389 -52.52 14.42 171.52
#